data_AF-A0A7J7KS87-F1
#
_entry.id   AF-A0A7J7KS87-F1
#
_cell.length_a   1.000
_cell.length_b   1.000
_cell.length_c   1.000
_cell.angle_alpha   90.00
_cell.angle_beta   90.00
_cell.angle_gamma   90.00
#
_symmetry.space_group_name_H-M   'P 1'
#
loop_
_entity.id
_entity.type
_entity.pdbx_description
1 polymer ?
#
loop_
_entity_poly.entity_id
_entity_poly.type
_entity_poly.pdbx_seq_one_letter_code
_entity_poly.pdbx_strand_id
1 'polypeptide(L)'
;MEYYVNDGIFGSFYELLFKKLDQPPSVATFNQRVGKLYSSTIWGPACNGVDKILDNVLLPELFDGDWITFKDMGAYSTALSSSFNGMPKPKSYYVAEFNGQINGWVEGNLQRISLTFTFKMDTVYVTS
;
A
#
# COMPACT_ATOMS: atom_id res chain seq x y z
N MET A 1 -8.52 -14.51 -7.56
CA MET A 1 -9.19 -13.84 -6.43
C MET A 1 -9.15 -12.33 -6.65
N GLU A 2 -10.17 -11.61 -6.23
CA GLU A 2 -10.24 -10.16 -6.40
C GLU A 2 -10.20 -9.45 -5.04
N TYR A 3 -9.34 -8.45 -4.90
CA TYR A 3 -9.18 -7.72 -3.64
C TYR A 3 -9.36 -6.23 -3.89
N TYR A 4 -10.10 -5.53 -3.01
CA TYR A 4 -10.27 -4.09 -3.10
C TYR A 4 -9.58 -3.41 -1.91
N VAL A 5 -8.79 -2.39 -2.21
CA VAL A 5 -8.06 -1.63 -1.20
C VAL A 5 -8.56 -0.20 -1.15
N ASN A 6 -8.14 0.52 -0.12
CA ASN A 6 -8.66 1.86 0.16
C ASN A 6 -7.92 3.00 -0.53
N ASP A 7 -7.00 2.66 -1.41
CA ASP A 7 -6.28 3.57 -2.27
C ASP A 7 -6.14 2.92 -3.65
N GLY A 8 -5.98 3.72 -4.70
CA GLY A 8 -6.02 3.23 -6.07
C GLY A 8 -5.25 4.12 -7.03
N ILE A 9 -5.49 3.92 -8.32
CA ILE A 9 -4.90 4.68 -9.41
C ILE A 9 -5.15 6.17 -9.24
N PHE A 10 -6.32 6.57 -8.76
CA PHE A 10 -6.63 7.99 -8.55
C PHE A 10 -6.00 8.60 -7.29
N GLY A 11 -5.41 7.78 -6.42
CA GLY A 11 -4.68 8.19 -5.24
C GLY A 11 -3.18 7.95 -5.40
N SER A 12 -2.59 7.02 -4.65
CA SER A 12 -1.13 6.82 -4.64
C SER A 12 -0.57 6.08 -5.84
N PHE A 13 -1.41 5.42 -6.64
CA PHE A 13 -0.97 4.52 -7.71
C PHE A 13 -1.10 5.13 -9.11
N TYR A 14 -1.27 6.45 -9.23
CA TYR A 14 -1.47 7.11 -10.52
C TYR A 14 -0.36 6.82 -11.53
N GLU A 15 0.89 6.70 -11.05
CA GLU A 15 2.03 6.33 -11.89
C GLU A 15 1.86 4.97 -12.60
N LEU A 16 1.03 4.07 -12.06
CA LEU A 16 0.80 2.74 -12.65
C LEU A 16 0.05 2.78 -13.97
N LEU A 17 -0.54 3.93 -14.33
CA LEU A 17 -1.05 4.16 -15.67
C LEU A 17 0.05 4.21 -16.74
N PHE A 18 1.28 4.54 -16.36
CA PHE A 18 2.39 4.77 -17.27
C PHE A 18 3.56 3.82 -17.05
N LYS A 19 3.65 3.19 -15.87
CA LYS A 19 4.76 2.34 -15.46
C LYS A 19 4.24 1.10 -14.72
N LYS A 20 4.99 -0.01 -14.76
CA LYS A 20 4.75 -1.17 -13.89
C LYS A 20 5.57 -1.07 -12.61
N LEU A 21 5.06 -1.64 -11.51
CA LEU A 21 5.85 -1.78 -10.29
C LEU A 21 7.14 -2.58 -10.57
N ASP A 22 8.25 -2.11 -10.02
CA ASP A 22 9.55 -2.78 -10.13
C ASP A 22 9.65 -3.98 -9.17
N GLN A 23 8.82 -4.00 -8.13
CA GLN A 23 8.78 -5.04 -7.10
C GLN A 23 7.34 -5.50 -6.84
N PRO A 24 7.12 -6.80 -6.57
CA PRO A 24 5.81 -7.29 -6.17
C PRO A 24 5.41 -6.72 -4.80
N PRO A 25 4.10 -6.59 -4.52
CA PRO A 25 3.62 -6.13 -3.22
C PRO A 25 4.03 -7.13 -2.13
N SER A 26 4.32 -6.61 -0.94
CA SER A 26 4.54 -7.42 0.24
C SER A 26 3.27 -7.45 1.08
N VAL A 27 2.74 -8.64 1.36
CA VAL A 27 1.55 -8.79 2.20
C VAL A 27 1.95 -8.85 3.67
N ALA A 28 1.31 -8.03 4.49
CA ALA A 28 1.39 -8.13 5.94
C ALA A 28 0.02 -8.62 6.45
N THR A 29 -0.12 -9.93 6.62
CA THR A 29 -1.30 -10.48 7.29
C THR A 29 -1.09 -10.43 8.81
N PHE A 30 -2.16 -10.18 9.57
CA PHE A 30 -2.07 -10.08 11.03
C PHE A 30 -1.47 -11.34 11.70
N ASN A 31 -1.56 -12.50 11.04
CA ASN A 31 -1.10 -13.78 11.56
C ASN A 31 0.04 -14.43 10.76
N GLN A 32 0.73 -13.68 9.88
CA GLN A 32 1.74 -14.24 8.97
C GLN A 32 1.22 -15.50 8.26
N ARG A 33 -0.02 -15.47 7.77
CA ARG A 33 -0.68 -16.63 7.14
C ARG A 33 0.20 -17.12 5.99
N VAL A 34 0.81 -18.28 6.17
CA VAL A 34 1.57 -18.99 5.15
C VAL A 34 0.65 -20.04 4.57
N GLY A 35 0.48 -20.06 3.25
CA GLY A 35 -0.49 -20.94 2.62
C GLY A 35 -0.37 -20.99 1.10
N LYS A 36 -1.37 -21.63 0.48
CA LYS A 36 -1.49 -21.70 -0.97
C LYS A 36 -1.58 -20.29 -1.55
N LEU A 37 -0.87 -20.07 -2.66
CA LEU A 37 -0.94 -18.83 -3.42
C LEU A 37 -2.00 -18.94 -4.53
N TYR A 38 -2.71 -17.86 -4.76
CA TYR A 38 -3.76 -17.72 -5.74
C TYR A 38 -3.43 -16.59 -6.71
N SER A 39 -3.66 -16.81 -8.00
CA SER A 39 -3.62 -15.71 -8.97
C SER A 39 -4.71 -14.71 -8.63
N SER A 40 -4.31 -13.46 -8.41
CA SER A 40 -5.15 -12.45 -7.81
C SER A 40 -5.02 -11.10 -8.52
N THR A 41 -6.07 -10.29 -8.42
CA THR A 41 -6.15 -8.94 -8.94
C THR A 41 -6.46 -8.00 -7.78
N ILE A 42 -5.71 -6.89 -7.68
CA ILE A 42 -5.92 -5.84 -6.67
C ILE A 42 -6.53 -4.62 -7.36
N TRP A 43 -7.66 -4.17 -6.84
CA TRP A 43 -8.44 -3.04 -7.33
C TRP A 43 -8.42 -1.89 -6.32
N GLY A 44 -8.48 -0.67 -6.83
CA GLY A 44 -8.76 0.52 -6.04
C GLY A 44 -10.25 0.73 -5.78
N PRO A 45 -10.60 1.75 -4.98
CA PRO A 45 -11.95 1.96 -4.48
C PRO A 45 -12.91 2.59 -5.51
N ALA A 46 -12.43 3.08 -6.66
CA ALA A 46 -13.25 3.84 -7.61
C ALA A 46 -14.23 3.00 -8.45
N CYS A 47 -14.23 1.67 -8.31
CA CYS A 47 -15.10 0.74 -9.05
C CYS A 47 -15.09 1.00 -10.57
N ASN A 48 -13.95 1.47 -11.09
CA ASN A 48 -13.70 1.75 -12.49
C ASN A 48 -12.73 0.68 -13.02
N GLY A 49 -12.94 0.19 -14.25
CA GLY A 49 -12.03 -0.78 -14.88
C GLY A 49 -10.58 -0.30 -15.00
N VAL A 50 -10.36 1.02 -15.01
CA VAL A 50 -9.01 1.62 -15.00
C VAL A 50 -8.39 1.60 -13.60
N ASP A 51 -9.18 1.53 -12.52
CA ASP A 51 -8.70 1.52 -11.14
C ASP A 51 -8.21 0.13 -10.70
N LYS A 52 -7.43 -0.51 -11.57
CA LYS A 52 -6.78 -1.80 -11.33
C LYS A 52 -5.31 -1.54 -10.99
N ILE A 53 -4.90 -1.89 -9.77
CA ILE A 53 -3.54 -1.65 -9.27
C ILE A 53 -2.61 -2.75 -9.78
N LEU A 54 -3.01 -4.01 -9.62
CA LEU A 54 -2.22 -5.17 -10.03
C LEU A 54 -3.12 -6.26 -10.60
N ASP A 55 -2.59 -6.98 -11.57
CA ASP A 55 -3.24 -8.14 -12.19
C ASP A 55 -2.32 -9.35 -12.20
N ASN A 56 -2.88 -10.54 -12.05
CA ASN A 56 -2.14 -11.81 -12.01
C ASN A 56 -1.00 -11.87 -10.97
N VAL A 57 -1.21 -11.28 -9.79
CA VAL A 57 -0.25 -11.36 -8.68
C VAL A 57 -0.56 -12.60 -7.82
N LEU A 58 0.49 -13.34 -7.43
CA LEU A 58 0.35 -14.49 -6.54
C LEU A 58 0.31 -14.03 -5.08
N LEU A 59 -0.84 -14.18 -4.44
CA LEU A 59 -1.07 -13.81 -3.04
C LEU A 59 -1.64 -14.99 -2.26
N PRO A 60 -1.37 -15.10 -0.95
CA PRO A 60 -2.17 -15.98 -0.10
C PRO A 60 -3.62 -15.49 -0.05
N GLU A 61 -4.52 -16.29 0.52
CA GLU A 61 -5.88 -15.84 0.81
C GLU A 61 -5.86 -14.71 1.84
N LEU A 62 -6.50 -13.59 1.49
CA LEU A 62 -6.59 -12.38 2.33
C LEU A 62 -8.04 -12.15 2.76
N PHE A 63 -8.21 -11.45 3.88
CA PHE A 63 -9.51 -11.14 4.45
C PHE A 63 -9.63 -9.65 4.76
N ASP A 64 -10.85 -9.18 4.96
CA ASP A 64 -11.13 -7.82 5.42
C ASP A 64 -10.26 -7.46 6.63
N GLY A 65 -9.57 -6.31 6.54
CA GLY A 65 -8.69 -5.80 7.58
C GLY A 65 -7.24 -6.27 7.54
N ASP A 66 -6.87 -7.21 6.65
CA ASP A 66 -5.46 -7.50 6.37
C ASP A 66 -4.78 -6.29 5.67
N TRP A 67 -3.44 -6.24 5.70
CA TRP A 67 -2.69 -5.12 5.12
C TRP A 67 -1.84 -5.58 3.93
N ILE A 68 -1.81 -4.77 2.88
CA ILE A 68 -0.85 -4.91 1.79
C ILE A 68 0.07 -3.70 1.79
N THR A 69 1.37 -3.98 1.70
CA THR A 69 2.40 -2.96 1.65
C THR A 69 3.05 -2.94 0.27
N PHE A 70 3.22 -1.72 -0.24
CA PHE A 70 3.93 -1.46 -1.49
C PHE A 70 5.18 -0.67 -1.14
N LYS A 71 6.34 -1.20 -1.53
CA LYS A 71 7.64 -0.55 -1.30
C LYS A 71 7.90 0.46 -2.42
N ASP A 72 8.85 1.35 -2.19
CA ASP A 72 9.35 2.32 -3.17
C ASP A 72 8.30 3.32 -3.72
N MET A 73 7.17 3.48 -3.02
CA MET A 73 6.08 4.41 -3.36
C MET A 73 6.37 5.87 -2.95
N GLY A 74 7.64 6.30 -2.91
CA GLY A 74 8.05 7.61 -2.40
C GLY A 74 8.02 8.75 -3.42
N ALA A 75 8.22 8.43 -4.70
CA ALA A 75 8.21 9.40 -5.79
C ALA A 75 6.96 9.20 -6.64
N TYR A 76 6.40 10.29 -7.19
CA TYR A 76 5.26 10.25 -8.12
C TYR A 76 4.00 9.51 -7.64
N SER A 77 3.88 9.28 -6.33
CA SER A 77 2.73 8.64 -5.68
C SER A 77 1.70 9.68 -5.21
N THR A 78 1.72 10.07 -3.94
CA THR A 78 0.80 11.07 -3.38
C THR A 78 0.92 12.44 -4.05
N ALA A 79 2.05 12.74 -4.70
CA ALA A 79 2.23 13.95 -5.48
C ALA A 79 1.28 14.03 -6.70
N LEU A 80 0.91 12.88 -7.28
CA LEU A 80 -0.01 12.78 -8.42
C LEU A 80 -1.45 12.44 -8.01
N SER A 81 -1.69 12.19 -6.72
CA SER A 81 -3.01 11.83 -6.21
C SER A 81 -4.05 12.95 -6.37
N SER A 82 -5.26 12.52 -6.70
CA SER A 82 -6.47 13.34 -6.79
C SER A 82 -7.47 12.95 -5.70
N SER A 83 -8.56 13.72 -5.56
CA SER A 83 -9.70 13.35 -4.73
C SER A 83 -10.88 12.87 -5.60
N PHE A 84 -10.59 12.08 -6.63
CA PHE A 84 -11.60 11.48 -7.48
C PHE A 84 -12.64 10.73 -6.65
N ASN A 85 -13.93 10.87 -6.99
CA ASN A 85 -15.05 10.34 -6.21
C ASN A 85 -15.06 10.73 -4.72
N GLY A 86 -14.42 11.84 -4.35
CA GLY A 86 -14.36 12.30 -2.95
C GLY A 86 -13.44 11.46 -2.05
N MET A 87 -12.59 10.61 -2.62
CA MET A 87 -11.70 9.74 -1.86
C MET A 87 -10.55 10.55 -1.23
N PRO A 88 -10.26 10.36 0.07
CA PRO A 88 -9.18 11.07 0.74
C PRO A 88 -7.82 10.52 0.30
N LYS A 89 -6.80 11.39 0.34
CA LYS A 89 -5.40 10.94 0.21
C LYS A 89 -5.01 10.11 1.44
N PRO A 90 -4.15 9.09 1.29
CA PRO A 90 -3.67 8.34 2.44
C PRO A 90 -2.89 9.23 3.40
N LYS A 91 -2.94 8.89 4.68
CA LYS A 91 -2.14 9.57 5.71
C LYS A 91 -0.70 9.10 5.63
N SER A 92 0.22 10.06 5.57
CA SER A 92 1.66 9.79 5.61
C SER A 92 2.17 9.88 7.04
N TYR A 93 2.92 8.86 7.47
CA TYR A 93 3.63 8.85 8.74
C TYR A 93 5.13 8.90 8.49
N TYR A 94 5.80 9.89 9.05
CA TYR A 94 7.25 10.05 8.96
C TYR A 94 7.89 9.36 10.18
N VAL A 95 8.77 8.41 9.91
CA VAL A 95 9.52 7.70 10.96
C VAL A 95 10.99 8.04 10.81
N ALA A 96 11.58 8.51 11.91
CA ALA A 96 13.00 8.78 12.01
C ALA A 96 13.61 7.87 13.07
N GLU A 97 14.66 7.14 12.69
CA GLU A 97 15.45 6.32 13.60
C GLU A 97 16.69 7.10 14.04
N PHE A 98 16.84 7.18 15.35
CA PHE A 98 17.95 7.85 16.00
C PHE A 98 18.75 6.84 16.80
N ASN A 99 20.07 6.98 16.77
CA ASN A 99 20.95 6.27 17.70
C ASN A 99 21.47 7.30 18.71
N GLY A 100 20.94 7.24 19.94
CA GLY A 100 21.15 8.27 20.95
C GLY A 100 20.20 8.16 22.13
N GLN A 101 20.19 9.19 22.99
CA GLN A 101 19.31 9.27 24.14
C GLN A 101 18.21 10.32 23.92
N ILE A 102 17.04 10.08 24.52
CA ILE A 102 15.93 11.04 24.56
C ILE A 102 15.81 11.53 26.00
N ASN A 103 16.29 12.75 26.25
CA ASN A 103 16.31 13.38 27.57
C ASN A 103 15.52 14.72 27.55
N GLY A 104 14.32 14.72 26.96
CA GLY A 104 13.54 15.95 26.70
C GLY A 104 13.88 16.64 25.37
N TRP A 105 15.04 16.31 24.81
CA TRP A 105 15.49 16.59 23.43
C TRP A 105 16.17 15.31 22.90
N VAL A 106 16.26 15.18 21.58
CA VAL A 106 16.94 14.05 20.94
C VAL A 106 18.42 14.38 20.81
N GLU A 107 19.27 13.60 21.47
CA GLU A 107 20.73 13.77 21.45
C GLU A 107 21.36 12.50 20.87
N GLY A 108 21.95 12.62 19.68
CA GLY A 108 22.48 11.48 18.92
C GLY A 108 22.54 11.76 17.43
N ASN A 109 22.92 10.74 16.65
CA ASN A 109 23.00 10.84 15.20
C ASN A 109 21.74 10.25 14.55
N LEU A 110 21.17 10.99 13.60
CA LEU A 110 20.12 10.49 12.72
C LEU A 110 20.70 9.32 11.90
N GLN A 111 20.09 8.15 12.03
CA GLN A 111 20.50 6.95 11.30
C GLN A 111 19.75 6.85 9.97
N ARG A 112 18.42 7.01 10.04
CA ARG A 112 17.54 6.83 8.89
C ARG A 112 16.29 7.68 9.02
N ILE A 113 15.90 8.31 7.91
CA ILE A 113 14.53 8.80 7.72
C ILE A 113 13.89 7.89 6.68
N SER A 114 12.78 7.27 7.04
CA SER A 114 11.98 6.49 6.10
C SER A 114 10.56 7.04 6.06
N LEU A 115 10.07 7.23 4.85
CA LEU A 115 8.64 7.42 4.60
C LEU A 115 8.07 6.06 4.21
N THR A 116 7.20 5.51 5.05
CA THR A 116 6.53 4.24 4.78
C THR A 116 5.09 4.49 4.38
N PHE A 117 4.75 4.11 3.16
CA PHE A 117 3.36 4.08 2.70
C PHE A 117 2.77 2.72 3.05
N THR A 118 1.73 2.72 3.88
CA THR A 118 1.03 1.50 4.29
C THR A 118 -0.42 1.63 3.86
N PHE A 119 -0.91 0.66 3.08
CA PHE A 119 -2.26 0.68 2.51
C PHE A 119 -3.10 -0.39 3.21
N LYS A 120 -4.28 0.00 3.68
CA LYS A 120 -5.17 -0.91 4.42
C LYS A 120 -6.14 -1.56 3.45
N MET A 121 -6.40 -2.86 3.58
CA MET A 121 -7.58 -3.43 2.94
C MET A 121 -8.82 -2.96 3.68
N ASP A 122 -9.69 -2.22 2.99
CA ASP A 122 -10.98 -1.82 3.54
C ASP A 122 -12.13 -2.73 3.08
N THR A 123 -12.00 -3.47 1.94
CA THR A 123 -13.01 -4.45 1.48
C THR A 123 -12.42 -5.59 0.61
N VAL A 124 -12.67 -6.84 0.94
CA VAL A 124 -12.23 -8.04 0.21
C VAL A 124 -13.44 -8.78 -0.34
N TYR A 125 -13.54 -8.88 -1.67
CA TYR A 125 -14.46 -9.81 -2.32
C TYR A 125 -13.72 -11.10 -2.67
N VAL A 126 -13.69 -12.06 -1.75
CA VAL A 126 -13.17 -13.40 -2.07
C VAL A 126 -14.11 -14.05 -3.09
N THR A 127 -13.81 -13.88 -4.39
CA THR A 127 -14.51 -14.62 -5.44
C THR A 127 -13.91 -16.02 -5.50
N SER A 128 -14.73 -17.01 -5.14
CA SER A 128 -14.46 -18.45 -5.22
C SER A 128 -14.41 -18.93 -6.67
#